data_AF-A0A498HHF7-F1
#
_entry.id   AF-A0A498HHF7-F1
#
_cell.length_a   1.000
_cell.length_b   1.000
_cell.length_c   1.000
_cell.angle_alpha   90.00
_cell.angle_beta   90.00
_cell.angle_gamma   90.00
#
_symmetry.space_group_name_H-M   'P 1'
#
loop_
_entity.id
_entity.type
_entity.pdbx_description
1 polymer ?
#
loop_
_entity_poly.entity_id
_entity_poly.type
_entity_poly.pdbx_seq_one_letter_code
_entity_poly.pdbx_strand_id
1 'polypeptide(L)'
;MEGIHAEVRSALPPKLKVKAEKYRDDDEKDHMERFLRAKNDVVLTLASGALHAGYNSDEEVYATAKAVDAGLLEYDSEDNLIVLDKRKIEPILALDHSSIDYEPFNKDFYEEKESISGMSEEDVF
;
A
#
# COMPACT_ATOMS: atom_id res chain seq x y z
N MET A 1 -10.72 -43.88 13.84
CA MET A 1 -10.27 -42.93 12.80
C MET A 1 -8.78 -42.69 12.99
N GLU A 2 -7.92 -43.40 12.27
CA GLU A 2 -6.44 -43.30 12.41
C GLU A 2 -5.73 -43.28 11.04
N GLY A 3 -6.40 -42.85 9.97
CA GLY A 3 -5.82 -42.82 8.62
C GLY A 3 -4.96 -41.60 8.33
N ILE A 4 -5.43 -40.42 8.74
CA ILE A 4 -4.83 -39.12 8.37
C ILE A 4 -3.46 -38.84 9.02
N HIS A 5 -3.17 -39.43 10.18
CA HIS A 5 -1.89 -39.21 10.85
C HIS A 5 -0.74 -40.04 10.27
N ALA A 6 -1.04 -41.11 9.53
CA ALA A 6 -0.04 -41.97 8.90
C ALA A 6 0.52 -41.35 7.60
N GLU A 7 -0.30 -40.64 6.84
CA GLU A 7 0.06 -40.06 5.54
C GLU A 7 1.05 -38.89 5.67
N VAL A 8 0.93 -38.09 6.74
CA VAL A 8 1.83 -36.96 7.05
C VAL A 8 3.25 -37.42 7.36
N ARG A 9 3.43 -38.63 7.92
CA ARG A 9 4.76 -39.18 8.25
C ARG A 9 5.52 -39.74 7.04
N SER A 10 4.83 -40.08 5.95
CA SER A 10 5.43 -40.65 4.74
C SER A 10 5.88 -39.62 3.70
N ALA A 11 5.58 -38.34 3.89
CA ALA A 11 5.97 -37.29 2.96
C ALA A 11 7.47 -36.95 3.10
N LEU A 12 8.27 -37.36 2.11
CA LEU A 12 9.68 -36.97 2.00
C LEU A 12 9.78 -35.43 1.87
N PRO A 13 10.70 -34.77 2.59
CA PRO A 13 10.80 -33.31 2.50
C PRO A 13 11.21 -32.87 1.09
N PRO A 14 10.64 -31.76 0.57
CA PRO A 14 10.95 -31.28 -0.77
C PRO A 14 12.41 -30.82 -0.85
N LYS A 15 13.13 -31.29 -1.88
CA LYS A 15 14.53 -30.95 -2.11
C LYS A 15 14.67 -29.46 -2.40
N LEU A 16 15.32 -28.73 -1.47
CA LEU A 16 15.71 -27.34 -1.65
C LEU A 16 16.72 -27.24 -2.81
N LYS A 17 16.30 -26.66 -3.94
CA LYS A 17 17.23 -26.32 -5.03
C LYS A 17 17.90 -24.98 -4.74
N VAL A 18 19.22 -25.07 -4.63
CA VAL A 18 20.23 -24.01 -4.49
C VAL A 18 20.03 -22.87 -5.50
N LYS A 19 19.87 -21.63 -5.02
CA LYS A 19 20.13 -20.38 -5.75
C LYS A 19 20.63 -19.31 -4.78
N ALA A 20 21.87 -19.44 -4.32
CA ALA A 20 22.49 -18.47 -3.40
C ALA A 20 23.78 -17.83 -3.96
N GLU A 21 24.01 -17.90 -5.28
CA GLU A 21 25.19 -17.28 -5.93
C GLU A 21 24.83 -16.16 -6.93
N LYS A 22 23.73 -15.44 -6.71
CA LYS A 22 23.38 -14.26 -7.55
C LYS A 22 23.42 -12.92 -6.78
N TYR A 23 24.10 -12.89 -5.63
CA TYR A 23 24.23 -11.69 -4.79
C TYR A 23 25.70 -11.35 -4.54
N ARG A 24 26.43 -11.02 -5.60
CA ARG A 24 27.75 -10.37 -5.49
C ARG A 24 27.77 -9.17 -6.44
N ASP A 25 27.91 -7.99 -5.82
CA ASP A 25 28.40 -6.71 -6.37
C ASP A 25 27.53 -5.83 -7.28
N ASP A 26 26.39 -5.27 -6.81
CA ASP A 26 25.92 -3.97 -7.39
C ASP A 26 24.95 -3.11 -6.54
N ASP A 27 24.79 -3.39 -5.24
CA ASP A 27 23.64 -2.87 -4.47
C ASP A 27 23.81 -1.46 -3.85
N GLU A 28 24.88 -0.72 -4.13
CA GLU A 28 25.10 0.62 -3.53
C GLU A 28 25.10 1.78 -4.55
N LYS A 29 25.06 1.49 -5.85
CA LYS A 29 25.21 2.48 -6.92
C LYS A 29 23.96 2.78 -7.74
N ASP A 30 22.75 2.39 -7.34
CA ASP A 30 21.60 2.68 -8.21
C ASP A 30 20.25 2.78 -7.49
N HIS A 31 20.22 3.31 -6.28
CA HIS A 31 18.93 3.70 -5.68
C HIS A 31 18.53 5.10 -6.13
N MET A 32 19.48 6.04 -6.11
CA MET A 32 19.27 7.42 -6.54
C MET A 32 19.11 7.53 -8.06
N GLU A 33 19.99 6.88 -8.83
CA GLU A 33 19.98 6.95 -10.29
C GLU A 33 18.76 6.24 -10.87
N ARG A 34 18.36 5.08 -10.34
CA ARG A 34 17.08 4.42 -10.65
C ARG A 34 15.87 5.27 -10.30
N PHE A 35 15.90 6.03 -9.21
CA PHE A 35 14.81 6.94 -8.84
C PHE A 35 14.71 8.13 -9.80
N LEU A 36 15.84 8.75 -10.14
CA LEU A 36 15.89 9.84 -11.13
C LEU A 36 15.44 9.35 -12.51
N ARG A 37 15.89 8.17 -12.92
CA ARG A 37 15.49 7.52 -14.17
C ARG A 37 14.00 7.17 -14.17
N ALA A 38 13.47 6.64 -13.07
CA ALA A 38 12.04 6.35 -12.95
C ALA A 38 11.18 7.62 -12.97
N LYS A 39 11.62 8.70 -12.32
CA LYS A 39 10.94 10.01 -12.39
C LYS A 39 10.95 10.54 -13.83
N ASN A 40 12.12 10.53 -14.49
CA ASN A 40 12.24 10.98 -15.88
C ASN A 40 11.38 10.12 -16.82
N ASP A 41 11.38 8.79 -16.68
CA ASP A 41 10.56 7.89 -17.49
C ASP A 41 9.04 8.15 -17.29
N VAL A 42 8.59 8.45 -16.05
CA VAL A 42 7.19 8.77 -15.76
C VAL A 42 6.77 10.10 -16.38
N VAL A 43 7.61 11.14 -16.23
CA VAL A 43 7.40 12.45 -16.87
C VAL A 43 7.33 12.32 -18.38
N LEU A 44 8.24 11.55 -18.95
CA LEU A 44 8.36 11.31 -20.38
C LEU A 44 7.19 10.52 -20.93
N THR A 45 6.72 9.50 -20.21
CA THR A 45 5.54 8.72 -20.59
C THR A 45 4.28 9.59 -20.59
N LEU A 46 4.15 10.49 -19.60
CA LEU A 46 3.03 11.43 -19.53
C LEU A 46 3.10 12.48 -20.66
N ALA A 47 4.28 13.04 -20.93
CA ALA A 47 4.49 14.00 -22.01
C ALA A 47 4.24 13.37 -23.40
N SER A 48 4.71 12.15 -23.62
CA SER A 48 4.48 11.39 -24.85
C SER A 48 3.00 11.04 -25.02
N GLY A 49 2.34 10.57 -23.96
CA GLY A 49 0.92 10.21 -23.98
C GLY A 49 -0.03 11.39 -24.15
N ALA A 50 0.30 12.55 -23.56
CA ALA A 50 -0.52 13.74 -23.67
C ALA A 50 -0.40 14.45 -25.02
N LEU A 51 0.77 14.40 -25.67
CA LEU A 51 1.08 15.33 -26.77
C LEU A 51 1.79 14.74 -28.00
N HIS A 52 2.08 13.43 -28.03
CA HIS A 52 2.72 12.76 -29.17
C HIS A 52 4.06 13.42 -29.60
N ALA A 53 4.81 13.92 -28.60
CA ALA A 53 6.13 14.51 -28.78
C ALA A 53 7.18 13.41 -29.02
N GLY A 54 8.06 13.62 -30.01
CA GLY A 54 9.20 12.75 -30.29
C GLY A 54 10.39 13.01 -29.37
N TYR A 55 11.26 12.00 -29.23
CA TYR A 55 12.46 11.97 -28.38
C TYR A 55 13.62 12.80 -28.95
N ASN A 56 13.42 14.08 -29.23
CA ASN A 56 14.45 14.96 -29.77
C ASN A 56 14.49 16.31 -29.04
N SER A 57 15.50 16.40 -28.16
CA SER A 57 16.20 17.52 -27.48
C SER A 57 15.49 18.79 -27.00
N ASP A 58 14.34 19.20 -27.50
CA ASP A 58 13.67 20.45 -27.11
C ASP A 58 12.15 20.34 -27.05
N GLU A 59 11.55 19.42 -27.81
CA GLU A 59 10.10 19.21 -27.82
C GLU A 59 9.56 18.70 -26.46
N GLU A 60 10.33 17.92 -25.71
CA GLU A 60 9.93 17.46 -24.37
C GLU A 60 9.72 18.64 -23.41
N VAL A 61 10.53 19.69 -23.53
CA VAL A 61 10.42 20.89 -22.70
C VAL A 61 9.13 21.64 -23.03
N TYR A 62 8.81 21.79 -24.32
CA TYR A 62 7.56 22.41 -24.76
C TYR A 62 6.34 21.57 -24.38
N ALA A 63 6.42 20.25 -24.51
CA ALA A 63 5.35 19.35 -24.11
C ALA A 63 5.10 19.42 -22.59
N THR A 64 6.17 19.47 -21.80
CA THR A 64 6.08 19.62 -20.34
C THR A 64 5.47 20.97 -19.97
N ALA A 65 5.92 22.06 -20.58
CA ALA A 65 5.36 23.40 -20.34
C ALA A 65 3.87 23.47 -20.70
N LYS A 66 3.47 22.83 -21.81
CA LYS A 66 2.07 22.75 -22.24
C LYS A 66 1.22 21.87 -21.30
N ALA A 67 1.78 20.80 -20.75
CA ALA A 67 1.10 19.96 -19.77
C ALA A 67 0.90 20.65 -18.41
N VAL A 68 1.85 21.50 -18.01
CA VAL A 68 1.74 22.38 -16.84
C VAL A 68 0.67 23.45 -17.07
N ASP A 69 0.69 24.14 -18.21
CA ASP A 69 -0.31 25.16 -18.57
C ASP A 69 -1.73 24.57 -18.70
N ALA A 70 -1.84 23.33 -19.17
CA ALA A 70 -3.09 22.59 -19.24
C ALA A 70 -3.55 22.02 -17.88
N GLY A 71 -2.80 22.25 -16.79
CA GLY A 71 -3.15 21.80 -15.44
C GLY A 71 -3.14 20.29 -15.26
N LEU A 72 -2.33 19.55 -16.02
CA LEU A 72 -2.11 18.11 -15.81
C LEU A 72 -0.92 17.81 -14.88
N LEU A 73 -0.06 18.81 -14.68
CA LEU A 73 1.15 18.74 -13.87
C LEU A 73 1.20 19.94 -12.92
N GLU A 74 1.33 19.69 -11.63
CA GLU A 74 1.55 20.72 -10.60
C GLU A 74 2.87 20.48 -9.88
N TYR A 75 3.44 21.53 -9.29
CA TYR A 75 4.61 21.42 -8.41
C TYR A 75 4.17 21.66 -6.97
N ASP A 76 4.64 20.85 -6.03
CA ASP A 76 4.45 21.12 -4.60
C ASP A 76 5.36 22.26 -4.12
N SER A 77 5.24 22.61 -2.83
CA SER A 77 6.08 23.62 -2.19
C SER A 77 7.57 23.28 -2.17
N GLU A 78 7.94 22.02 -2.42
CA GLU A 78 9.29 21.48 -2.43
C GLU A 78 9.80 21.21 -3.87
N ASP A 79 9.15 21.79 -4.89
CA ASP A 79 9.49 21.67 -6.32
C ASP A 79 9.45 20.23 -6.87
N ASN A 80 8.63 19.35 -6.27
CA ASN A 80 8.37 18.02 -6.81
C ASN A 80 7.17 18.05 -7.76
N LEU A 81 7.33 17.38 -8.91
CA LEU A 81 6.25 17.21 -9.88
C LEU A 81 5.16 16.27 -9.36
N ILE A 82 3.94 16.79 -9.23
CA ILE A 82 2.71 16.08 -8.91
C ILE A 82 1.91 15.88 -10.21
N VAL A 83 1.75 14.62 -10.61
CA VAL A 83 0.83 14.26 -11.70
C VAL A 83 -0.60 14.35 -11.16
N LEU A 84 -1.40 15.24 -11.72
CA LEU A 84 -2.77 15.51 -11.27
C LEU A 84 -3.80 14.46 -11.67
N ASP A 85 -3.36 13.34 -12.25
CA ASP A 85 -4.18 12.19 -12.61
C ASP A 85 -4.59 11.38 -11.36
N LYS A 86 -5.07 12.10 -10.33
CA LYS A 86 -5.81 11.56 -9.21
C LYS A 86 -7.12 11.07 -9.82
N ARG A 87 -7.18 9.77 -10.17
CA ARG A 87 -8.45 9.09 -10.45
C ARG A 87 -9.43 9.57 -9.38
N LYS A 88 -10.47 10.29 -9.77
CA LYS A 88 -11.45 10.84 -8.83
C LYS A 88 -12.15 9.65 -8.21
N ILE A 89 -11.66 9.19 -7.06
CA ILE A 89 -12.27 8.08 -6.34
C ILE A 89 -13.47 8.69 -5.65
N GLU A 90 -14.66 8.27 -6.07
CA GLU A 90 -15.89 8.65 -5.40
C GLU A 90 -15.81 8.25 -3.91
N PRO A 91 -16.16 9.15 -2.98
CA PRO A 91 -16.19 8.81 -1.56
C PRO A 91 -17.16 7.65 -1.31
N ILE A 92 -16.72 6.66 -0.53
CA ILE A 92 -17.57 5.54 -0.14
C ILE A 92 -18.67 6.09 0.79
N LEU A 93 -19.94 5.75 0.52
CA LEU A 93 -21.06 6.11 1.37
C LEU A 93 -20.93 5.46 2.75
N ALA A 94 -21.41 6.15 3.80
CA ALA A 94 -21.45 5.59 5.15
C ALA A 94 -22.32 4.33 5.17
N LEU A 95 -21.78 3.25 5.72
CA LEU A 95 -22.48 1.96 5.82
C LEU A 95 -23.52 2.03 6.95
N ASP A 96 -24.77 1.68 6.65
CA ASP A 96 -25.84 1.62 7.63
C ASP A 96 -25.85 0.26 8.35
N HIS A 97 -25.31 0.25 9.56
CA HIS A 97 -25.22 -0.92 10.43
C HIS A 97 -26.58 -1.41 10.95
N SER A 98 -27.66 -0.63 10.84
CA SER A 98 -29.01 -1.07 11.26
C SER A 98 -29.62 -2.11 10.31
N SER A 99 -29.14 -2.14 9.07
CA SER A 99 -29.59 -3.07 8.02
C SER A 99 -28.82 -4.39 7.99
N ILE A 100 -27.74 -4.50 8.78
CA ILE A 100 -26.83 -5.65 8.78
C ILE A 100 -27.19 -6.56 9.96
N ASP A 101 -27.48 -7.83 9.66
CA ASP A 101 -27.71 -8.85 10.67
C ASP A 101 -26.37 -9.44 11.13
N TYR A 102 -25.93 -9.06 12.33
CA TYR A 102 -24.67 -9.51 12.92
C TYR A 102 -24.90 -10.78 13.75
N GLU A 103 -23.90 -11.68 13.74
CA GLU A 103 -23.92 -12.84 14.63
C GLU A 103 -23.93 -12.37 16.11
N PRO A 104 -24.83 -12.91 16.94
CA PRO A 104 -24.83 -12.60 18.37
C PRO A 104 -23.51 -12.98 19.02
N PHE A 105 -22.97 -12.10 19.87
CA PHE A 105 -21.76 -12.36 20.64
C PHE A 105 -21.99 -12.01 22.11
N ASN A 106 -21.22 -12.64 22.99
CA ASN A 106 -21.25 -12.32 24.42
C ASN A 106 -20.66 -10.92 24.64
N LYS A 107 -21.39 -10.04 25.32
CA LYS A 107 -20.93 -8.68 25.65
C LYS A 107 -20.47 -8.56 27.10
N ASP A 108 -20.97 -9.44 27.97
CA ASP A 108 -20.72 -9.41 29.40
C ASP A 108 -19.54 -10.31 29.71
N PHE A 109 -18.36 -9.69 29.74
CA PHE A 109 -17.10 -10.34 30.09
C PHE A 109 -16.66 -10.05 31.53
N TYR A 110 -17.34 -9.13 32.21
CA TYR A 110 -16.92 -8.68 33.52
C TYR A 110 -17.37 -9.68 34.61
N GLU A 111 -16.39 -10.17 35.36
CA GLU A 111 -16.59 -10.92 36.59
C GLU A 111 -16.01 -10.09 37.74
N GLU A 112 -16.89 -9.66 38.65
CA GLU A 112 -16.50 -8.85 39.79
C GLU A 112 -15.62 -9.67 40.74
N LYS A 113 -14.51 -9.09 41.19
CA LYS A 113 -13.67 -9.73 42.22
C LYS A 113 -14.31 -9.56 43.59
N GLU A 114 -14.12 -10.55 44.46
CA GLU A 114 -14.62 -10.53 45.85
C GLU A 114 -14.22 -9.26 46.62
N SER A 115 -13.03 -8.71 46.33
CA SER A 115 -12.54 -7.48 46.95
C SER A 115 -13.31 -6.22 46.58
N ILE A 116 -14.02 -6.24 45.45
CA ILE A 116 -14.84 -5.12 44.95
C ILE A 116 -16.30 -5.34 45.38
N SER A 117 -16.79 -6.57 45.25
CA SER A 117 -18.15 -6.95 45.64
C SER A 117 -18.44 -6.75 47.14
N GLY A 118 -17.41 -6.83 47.99
CA GLY A 118 -17.52 -6.59 49.43
C GLY A 118 -17.44 -5.12 49.86
N MET A 119 -17.27 -4.16 48.95
CA MET A 119 -17.22 -2.74 49.29
C MET A 119 -18.62 -2.21 49.62
N SER A 120 -18.72 -1.35 50.64
CA SER A 120 -19.98 -0.65 50.92
C SER A 120 -20.14 0.52 49.93
N GLU A 121 -21.38 1.00 49.72
CA GLU A 121 -21.62 2.16 48.86
C GLU A 121 -20.82 3.39 49.35
N GLU A 122 -20.57 3.51 50.66
CA GLU A 122 -19.77 4.56 51.28
C GLU A 122 -18.27 4.47 50.94
N ASP A 123 -17.74 3.26 50.67
CA ASP A 123 -16.35 3.06 50.23
C ASP A 123 -16.16 3.30 48.71
N VAL A 124 -17.27 3.27 47.96
CA VAL A 124 -17.29 3.47 46.50
C VAL A 124 -17.45 4.96 46.13
N PHE A 125 -18.02 5.77 47.03
CA PHE A 125 -18.20 7.22 46.89
C PHE A 125 -16.96 8.03 47.30
#